data_AF-A0A941AFB7-F1
#
_entry.id   AF-A0A941AFB7-F1
#
_cell.length_a   1.000
_cell.length_b   1.000
_cell.length_c   1.000
_cell.angle_alpha   90.00
_cell.angle_beta   90.00
_cell.angle_gamma   90.00
#
_symmetry.space_group_name_H-M   'P 1'
#
loop_
_entity.id
_entity.type
_entity.pdbx_description
1 polymer ?
#
loop_
_entity_poly.entity_id
_entity_poly.type
_entity_poly.pdbx_seq_one_letter_code
_entity_poly.pdbx_strand_id
1 'polypeptide(L)'
;LPETERIGIGVAGLLHDVGKTQLALDLIRKPGTLTVEEFEEIKKHPEEGFAILGKMTHIQESTRAVVREHHMRFDRTGYPRPEPEYRMNPHSNVIAVADCYDALTTMRSYQKARTPRQALEIMRKLAGKSLDPDLVVLLERSLGVYPVGTMVRLSTMEVGVVTGTPDGGRGGPKVAIVFDRSGNPLAAPQGVDLEESDPSSGRPRRMILGTVNPLMHPPVSTGGILQTLAV
;
A
#
# COMPACT_ATOMS: atom_id res chain seq x y z
N LEU A 1 9.28 -16.92 -8.21
CA LEU A 1 9.85 -17.06 -6.85
C LEU A 1 9.31 -18.33 -6.22
N PRO A 2 10.16 -19.24 -5.72
CA PRO A 2 9.75 -20.38 -4.89
C PRO A 2 8.90 -19.94 -3.69
N GLU A 3 8.10 -20.85 -3.14
CA GLU A 3 7.17 -20.54 -2.05
C GLU A 3 7.88 -20.04 -0.79
N THR A 4 8.97 -20.69 -0.41
CA THR A 4 9.79 -20.32 0.76
C THR A 4 10.31 -18.89 0.67
N GLU A 5 10.72 -18.46 -0.53
CA GLU A 5 11.18 -17.10 -0.79
C GLU A 5 10.03 -16.09 -0.64
N ARG A 6 8.83 -16.39 -1.18
CA ARG A 6 7.65 -15.53 -1.01
C ARG A 6 7.24 -15.38 0.46
N ILE A 7 7.26 -16.49 1.22
CA ILE A 7 7.00 -16.47 2.66
C ILE A 7 8.04 -15.58 3.36
N GLY A 8 9.32 -15.73 3.02
CA GLY A 8 10.40 -14.93 3.58
C GLY A 8 10.21 -13.42 3.36
N ILE A 9 9.76 -13.01 2.16
CA ILE A 9 9.44 -11.61 1.84
C ILE A 9 8.24 -11.13 2.65
N GLY A 10 7.17 -11.92 2.72
CA GLY A 10 5.97 -11.57 3.51
C GLY A 10 6.30 -11.40 5.00
N VAL A 11 7.11 -12.30 5.56
CA VAL A 11 7.59 -12.19 6.95
C VAL A 11 8.47 -10.96 7.14
N ALA A 12 9.37 -10.65 6.19
CA ALA A 12 10.17 -9.43 6.25
C ALA A 12 9.27 -8.18 6.21
N GLY A 13 8.24 -8.15 5.37
CA GLY A 13 7.27 -7.06 5.32
C GLY A 13 6.52 -6.88 6.64
N LEU A 14 6.13 -7.98 7.30
CA LEU A 14 5.47 -7.91 8.61
C LEU A 14 6.41 -7.42 9.73
N LEU A 15 7.71 -7.75 9.65
CA LEU A 15 8.67 -7.54 10.72
C LEU A 15 9.70 -6.44 10.43
N HIS A 16 9.60 -5.71 9.32
CA HIS A 16 10.59 -4.70 8.91
C HIS A 16 10.86 -3.66 10.00
N ASP A 17 9.83 -3.33 10.77
CA ASP A 17 9.86 -2.33 11.84
C ASP A 17 10.03 -2.92 13.26
N VAL A 18 10.25 -4.23 13.42
CA VAL A 18 10.29 -4.89 14.73
C VAL A 18 11.36 -4.32 15.66
N GLY A 19 12.45 -3.79 15.11
CA GLY A 19 13.51 -3.16 15.88
C GLY A 19 13.10 -1.88 16.60
N LYS A 20 11.99 -1.24 16.21
CA LYS A 20 11.44 -0.07 16.93
C LYS A 20 11.07 -0.42 18.38
N THR A 21 10.87 -1.70 18.68
CA THR A 21 10.63 -2.19 20.06
C THR A 21 11.83 -2.01 20.99
N GLN A 22 13.04 -1.83 20.46
CA GLN A 22 14.25 -1.59 21.26
C GLN A 22 14.50 -0.10 21.52
N LEU A 23 13.69 0.79 20.93
CA LEU A 23 13.81 2.23 21.10
C LEU A 23 12.94 2.73 22.25
N ALA A 24 13.32 3.86 22.82
CA ALA A 24 12.55 4.49 23.89
C ALA A 24 11.10 4.78 23.45
N LEU A 25 10.12 4.42 24.27
CA LEU A 25 8.71 4.56 23.93
C LEU A 25 8.30 6.02 23.69
N ASP A 26 8.85 6.94 24.47
CA ASP A 26 8.60 8.37 24.35
C ASP A 26 9.13 8.95 23.03
N LEU A 27 10.21 8.38 22.49
CA LEU A 27 10.74 8.73 21.16
C LEU A 27 9.77 8.27 20.06
N ILE A 28 9.32 7.01 20.13
CA ILE A 28 8.40 6.44 19.14
C ILE A 28 7.04 7.14 19.13
N ARG A 29 6.56 7.57 20.30
CA ARG A 29 5.27 8.23 20.47
C ARG A 29 5.35 9.75 20.46
N LYS A 30 6.54 10.32 20.23
CA LYS A 30 6.76 11.76 20.32
C LYS A 30 5.82 12.51 19.38
N PRO A 31 5.15 13.57 19.86
CA PRO A 31 4.38 14.41 18.97
C PRO A 31 5.21 15.42 18.20
N GLY A 32 4.88 15.61 16.93
CA GLY A 32 5.54 16.56 16.03
C GLY A 32 6.80 16.01 15.36
N THR A 33 7.73 16.90 15.01
CA THR A 33 8.97 16.56 14.31
C THR A 33 10.05 16.12 15.29
N LEU A 34 10.85 15.14 14.87
CA LEU A 34 12.03 14.67 15.59
C LEU A 34 13.18 15.68 15.45
N THR A 35 14.03 15.77 16.46
CA THR A 35 15.35 16.43 16.33
C THR A 35 16.29 15.56 15.49
N VAL A 36 17.45 16.10 15.12
CA VAL A 36 18.46 15.35 14.36
C VAL A 36 18.94 14.15 15.18
N GLU A 37 19.21 14.34 16.45
CA GLU A 37 19.70 13.32 17.38
C GLU A 37 18.67 12.21 17.60
N GLU A 38 17.39 12.59 17.78
CA GLU A 38 16.28 11.66 17.87
C GLU A 38 16.10 10.85 16.58
N PHE A 39 16.29 11.48 15.43
CA PHE A 39 16.22 10.79 14.15
C PHE A 39 17.39 9.80 13.98
N GLU A 40 18.60 10.15 14.40
CA GLU A 40 19.73 9.21 14.42
C GLU A 40 19.47 8.01 15.33
N GLU A 41 18.76 8.19 16.45
CA GLU A 41 18.34 7.08 17.30
C GLU A 41 17.33 6.17 16.59
N ILE A 42 16.34 6.74 15.90
CA ILE A 42 15.38 5.95 15.12
C ILE A 42 16.06 5.15 14.01
N LYS A 43 17.11 5.69 13.37
CA LYS A 43 17.83 4.98 12.31
C LYS A 43 18.49 3.68 12.73
N LYS A 44 18.59 3.39 14.04
CA LYS A 44 19.14 2.14 14.56
C LYS A 44 18.17 0.95 14.44
N HIS A 45 16.86 1.20 14.32
CA HIS A 45 15.87 0.11 14.33
C HIS A 45 16.07 -0.97 13.25
N PRO A 46 16.61 -0.72 12.04
CA PRO A 46 16.83 -1.82 11.09
C PRO A 46 17.91 -2.79 11.58
N GLU A 47 18.98 -2.30 12.22
CA GLU A 47 20.02 -3.13 12.84
C GLU A 47 19.49 -3.89 14.05
N GLU A 48 18.69 -3.23 14.89
CA GLU A 48 18.01 -3.88 16.02
C GLU A 48 17.05 -4.99 15.55
N GLY A 49 16.29 -4.73 14.48
CA GLY A 49 15.42 -5.71 13.85
C GLY A 49 16.19 -6.92 13.33
N PHE A 50 17.31 -6.68 12.64
CA PHE A 50 18.22 -7.74 12.21
C PHE A 50 18.73 -8.60 13.38
N ALA A 51 19.14 -7.95 14.49
CA ALA A 51 19.64 -8.62 15.68
C ALA A 51 18.55 -9.44 16.39
N ILE A 52 17.32 -8.93 16.48
CA ILE A 52 16.17 -9.65 17.04
C ILE A 52 15.90 -10.91 16.21
N LEU A 53 15.76 -10.75 14.90
CA LEU A 53 15.43 -11.86 14.00
C LEU A 53 16.57 -12.89 13.93
N GLY A 54 17.82 -12.47 14.10
CA GLY A 54 18.98 -13.36 14.17
C GLY A 54 18.95 -14.34 15.35
N LYS A 55 18.14 -14.09 16.38
CA LYS A 55 17.94 -15.00 17.52
C LYS A 55 16.83 -16.03 17.26
N MET A 56 16.09 -15.93 16.15
CA MET A 56 14.98 -16.80 15.81
C MET A 56 15.43 -17.89 14.83
N THR A 57 15.33 -19.15 15.24
CA THR A 57 15.83 -20.32 14.48
C THR A 57 15.12 -20.57 13.14
N HIS A 58 13.90 -20.06 12.97
CA HIS A 58 13.08 -20.28 11.76
C HIS A 58 13.13 -19.14 10.75
N ILE A 59 13.84 -18.04 11.06
CA ILE A 59 13.96 -16.90 10.16
C ILE A 59 15.21 -17.06 9.31
N GLN A 60 15.03 -17.04 7.99
CA GLN A 60 16.14 -17.15 7.05
C GLN A 60 17.00 -15.88 7.07
N GLU A 61 18.28 -16.05 6.77
CA GLU A 61 19.23 -14.94 6.68
C GLU A 61 18.79 -13.87 5.66
N SER A 62 18.23 -14.30 4.53
CA SER A 62 17.66 -13.42 3.50
C SER A 62 16.54 -12.54 4.06
N THR A 63 15.63 -13.10 4.86
CA THR A 63 14.52 -12.37 5.50
C THR A 63 15.02 -11.30 6.47
N ARG A 64 15.97 -11.64 7.35
CA ARG A 64 16.54 -10.64 8.28
C ARG A 64 17.33 -9.57 7.53
N ALA A 65 18.05 -9.91 6.46
CA ALA A 65 18.75 -8.94 5.63
C ALA A 65 17.78 -7.91 5.03
N VAL A 66 16.62 -8.34 4.53
CA VAL A 66 15.57 -7.44 4.04
C VAL A 66 15.08 -6.48 5.14
N VAL A 67 14.89 -6.97 6.37
CA VAL A 67 14.53 -6.12 7.52
C VAL A 67 15.63 -5.11 7.83
N ARG A 68 16.90 -5.45 7.71
CA ARG A 68 18.01 -4.50 7.88
C ARG A 68 18.06 -3.43 6.79
N GLU A 69 17.70 -3.82 5.57
CA GLU A 69 17.97 -3.05 4.35
C GLU A 69 16.79 -2.19 3.89
N HIS A 70 15.60 -2.29 4.48
CA HIS A 70 14.38 -1.65 3.96
C HIS A 70 14.43 -0.10 3.89
N HIS A 71 15.38 0.55 4.57
CA HIS A 71 15.64 1.99 4.48
C HIS A 71 16.90 2.35 3.66
N MET A 72 17.59 1.36 3.10
CA MET A 72 18.63 1.58 2.11
C MET A 72 17.98 2.04 0.81
N ARG A 73 18.27 3.28 0.42
CA ARG A 73 17.74 3.88 -0.79
C ARG A 73 18.34 3.25 -2.04
N PHE A 74 17.61 3.32 -3.15
CA PHE A 74 18.08 2.88 -4.46
C PHE A 74 19.38 3.56 -4.89
N ASP A 75 19.53 4.86 -4.63
CA ASP A 75 20.74 5.68 -4.84
C ASP A 75 21.86 5.44 -3.81
N ARG A 76 21.67 4.49 -2.89
CA ARG A 76 22.59 4.11 -1.80
C ARG A 76 22.85 5.21 -0.76
N THR A 77 22.08 6.29 -0.73
CA THR A 77 22.24 7.36 0.29
C THR A 77 21.39 7.14 1.55
N GLY A 78 20.71 5.99 1.68
CA GLY A 78 19.83 5.64 2.80
C GLY A 78 20.59 5.22 4.07
N TYR A 79 19.89 4.48 4.93
CA TYR A 79 20.47 3.89 6.15
C TYR A 79 19.92 2.46 6.40
N PRO A 80 20.68 1.58 7.08
CA PRO A 80 22.11 1.71 7.38
C PRO A 80 22.94 1.89 6.10
N ARG A 81 24.06 2.62 6.15
CA ARG A 81 24.86 2.83 4.93
C ARG A 81 25.58 1.52 4.57
N PRO A 82 25.36 0.96 3.38
CA PRO A 82 26.09 -0.22 2.93
C PRO A 82 27.56 0.13 2.66
N GLU A 83 28.45 -0.83 2.89
CA GLU A 83 29.82 -0.78 2.36
C GLU A 83 29.77 -0.79 0.81
N PRO A 84 30.77 -0.21 0.11
CA PRO A 84 30.76 -0.13 -1.35
C PRO A 84 30.55 -1.48 -2.07
N GLU A 85 31.08 -2.56 -1.50
CA GLU A 85 30.99 -3.92 -2.04
C GLU A 85 29.71 -4.66 -1.61
N TYR A 86 28.91 -4.09 -0.70
CA TYR A 86 27.75 -4.72 -0.13
C TYR A 86 26.63 -4.92 -1.16
N ARG A 87 26.29 -6.19 -1.39
CA ARG A 87 25.18 -6.58 -2.25
C ARG A 87 23.90 -6.66 -1.43
N MET A 88 23.09 -5.62 -1.57
CA MET A 88 21.74 -5.58 -1.01
C MET A 88 20.88 -6.72 -1.58
N ASN A 89 20.04 -7.29 -0.73
CA ASN A 89 19.07 -8.28 -1.14
C ASN A 89 18.08 -7.66 -2.14
N PRO A 90 17.79 -8.30 -3.28
CA PRO A 90 16.87 -7.76 -4.28
C PRO A 90 15.46 -7.52 -3.73
N HIS A 91 15.04 -8.25 -2.70
CA HIS A 91 13.72 -8.11 -2.09
C HIS A 91 13.60 -6.89 -1.16
N SER A 92 14.70 -6.26 -0.79
CA SER A 92 14.71 -5.06 0.05
C SER A 92 14.05 -3.88 -0.64
N ASN A 93 14.23 -3.76 -1.96
CA ASN A 93 13.53 -2.76 -2.75
C ASN A 93 12.01 -2.99 -2.81
N VAL A 94 11.56 -4.25 -2.74
CA VAL A 94 10.12 -4.59 -2.68
C VAL A 94 9.51 -4.07 -1.38
N ILE A 95 10.17 -4.32 -0.24
CA ILE A 95 9.71 -3.82 1.06
C ILE A 95 9.78 -2.29 1.13
N ALA A 96 10.85 -1.67 0.64
CA ALA A 96 10.96 -0.21 0.61
C ALA A 96 9.84 0.48 -0.20
N VAL A 97 9.47 -0.10 -1.35
CA VAL A 97 8.35 0.38 -2.17
C VAL A 97 7.02 0.18 -1.46
N ALA A 98 6.79 -0.97 -0.82
CA ALA A 98 5.58 -1.26 -0.08
C ALA A 98 5.41 -0.35 1.15
N ASP A 99 6.44 -0.18 1.97
CA ASP A 99 6.45 0.70 3.14
C ASP A 99 6.22 2.17 2.74
N CYS A 100 6.87 2.63 1.66
CA CYS A 100 6.65 3.99 1.17
C CYS A 100 5.19 4.21 0.73
N TYR A 101 4.59 3.24 0.04
CA TYR A 101 3.19 3.34 -0.35
C TYR A 101 2.27 3.38 0.87
N ASP A 102 2.42 2.44 1.82
CA ASP A 102 1.63 2.42 3.06
C ASP A 102 1.77 3.74 3.84
N ALA A 103 3.00 4.24 4.01
CA ALA A 103 3.27 5.49 4.69
C ALA A 103 2.56 6.70 4.06
N LEU A 104 2.34 6.70 2.75
CA LEU A 104 1.65 7.77 2.03
C LEU A 104 0.12 7.61 2.11
N THR A 105 -0.40 6.39 2.10
CA THR A 105 -1.84 6.11 2.04
C THR A 105 -2.51 5.91 3.40
N THR A 106 -1.73 5.69 4.46
CA THR A 106 -2.26 5.45 5.81
C THR A 106 -2.29 6.75 6.63
N MET A 107 -3.35 6.96 7.41
CA MET A 107 -3.41 8.11 8.33
C MET A 107 -2.38 7.93 9.44
N ARG A 108 -1.43 8.86 9.52
CA ARG A 108 -0.50 8.98 10.65
C ARG A 108 -0.86 10.24 11.44
N SER A 109 -0.45 10.31 12.70
CA SER A 109 -0.79 11.38 13.67
C SER A 109 -0.56 12.82 13.17
N TYR A 110 0.20 12.99 12.08
CA TYR A 110 0.55 14.30 11.49
C TYR A 110 0.16 14.46 10.01
N GLN A 111 -0.50 13.49 9.37
CA GLN A 111 -0.78 13.56 7.92
C GLN A 111 -2.12 12.92 7.53
N LYS A 112 -2.95 13.66 6.78
CA LYS A 112 -4.11 13.08 6.09
C LYS A 112 -3.63 12.06 5.05
N ALA A 113 -4.23 10.87 5.09
CA ALA A 113 -4.02 9.82 4.10
C ALA A 113 -4.14 10.39 2.67
N ARG A 114 -3.15 10.10 1.83
CA ARG A 114 -3.20 10.45 0.41
C ARG A 114 -4.03 9.40 -0.33
N THR A 115 -4.71 9.83 -1.40
CA THR A 115 -5.33 8.87 -2.32
C THR A 115 -4.25 8.02 -3.00
N PRO A 116 -4.55 6.77 -3.41
CA PRO A 116 -3.62 5.93 -4.16
C PRO A 116 -2.94 6.66 -5.33
N ARG A 117 -3.72 7.43 -6.09
CA ARG A 117 -3.21 8.26 -7.19
C ARG A 117 -2.16 9.26 -6.72
N GLN A 118 -2.43 10.02 -5.65
CA GLN A 118 -1.49 11.00 -5.11
C GLN A 118 -0.24 10.33 -4.55
N ALA A 119 -0.37 9.17 -3.91
CA ALA A 119 0.77 8.39 -3.43
C ALA A 119 1.68 7.97 -4.59
N LEU A 120 1.10 7.41 -5.67
CA LEU A 120 1.84 7.04 -6.87
C LEU A 120 2.53 8.24 -7.54
N GLU A 121 1.88 9.41 -7.61
CA GLU A 121 2.50 10.63 -8.14
C GLU A 121 3.74 11.06 -7.32
N ILE A 122 3.74 10.86 -6.00
CA ILE A 122 4.90 11.11 -5.14
C ILE A 122 5.98 10.04 -5.37
N MET A 123 5.60 8.76 -5.40
CA MET A 123 6.53 7.65 -5.61
C MET A 123 7.26 7.76 -6.95
N ARG A 124 6.59 8.20 -8.02
CA ARG A 124 7.25 8.48 -9.32
C ARG A 124 8.34 9.55 -9.22
N LYS A 125 8.22 10.53 -8.33
CA LYS A 125 9.27 11.54 -8.08
C LYS A 125 10.45 10.98 -7.27
N LEU A 126 10.22 9.91 -6.50
CA LEU A 126 11.23 9.22 -5.69
C LEU A 126 11.94 8.09 -6.46
N ALA A 127 11.35 7.63 -7.56
CA ALA A 127 11.90 6.59 -8.43
C ALA A 127 13.31 6.97 -8.94
N GLY A 128 14.23 6.01 -8.91
CA GLY A 128 15.64 6.19 -9.26
C GLY A 128 16.47 6.93 -8.20
N LYS A 129 15.85 7.41 -7.12
CA LYS A 129 16.53 7.99 -5.95
C LYS A 129 16.31 7.11 -4.74
N SER A 130 15.16 7.25 -4.08
CA SER A 130 14.85 6.46 -2.89
C SER A 130 14.27 5.10 -3.24
N LEU A 131 13.55 4.99 -4.36
CA LEU A 131 12.82 3.79 -4.76
C LEU A 131 13.34 3.23 -6.08
N ASP A 132 13.28 1.91 -6.20
CA ASP A 132 13.52 1.20 -7.45
C ASP A 132 12.45 1.57 -8.49
N PRO A 133 12.83 2.15 -9.65
CA PRO A 133 11.87 2.64 -10.64
C PRO A 133 11.03 1.53 -11.25
N ASP A 134 11.59 0.33 -11.45
CA ASP A 134 10.87 -0.78 -12.08
C ASP A 134 9.81 -1.34 -11.13
N LEU A 135 10.11 -1.40 -9.84
CA LEU A 135 9.15 -1.81 -8.82
C LEU A 135 8.04 -0.77 -8.59
N VAL A 136 8.33 0.52 -8.73
CA VAL A 136 7.28 1.56 -8.69
C VAL A 136 6.31 1.37 -9.86
N VAL A 137 6.80 1.10 -11.06
CA VAL A 137 5.96 0.80 -12.23
C VAL A 137 5.18 -0.50 -12.03
N LEU A 138 5.79 -1.53 -11.43
CA LEU A 138 5.12 -2.79 -11.14
C LEU A 138 4.01 -2.63 -10.11
N LEU A 139 4.24 -1.84 -9.05
CA LEU A 139 3.22 -1.52 -8.05
C LEU A 139 2.05 -0.77 -8.70
N GLU A 140 2.34 0.25 -9.52
CA GLU A 140 1.31 1.01 -10.24
C GLU A 140 0.44 0.09 -11.12
N ARG A 141 1.06 -0.83 -11.86
CA ARG A 141 0.33 -1.81 -12.68
C ARG A 141 -0.50 -2.77 -11.84
N SER A 142 0.02 -3.20 -10.70
CA SER A 142 -0.67 -4.12 -9.78
C SER A 142 -1.87 -3.46 -9.09
N LEU A 143 -1.76 -2.19 -8.75
CA LEU A 143 -2.83 -1.41 -8.12
C LEU A 143 -3.93 -1.02 -9.12
N GLY A 144 -3.58 -0.85 -10.39
CA GLY A 144 -4.48 -0.34 -11.41
C GLY A 144 -4.88 1.12 -11.17
N VAL A 145 -5.77 1.65 -12.01
CA VAL A 145 -6.25 3.05 -11.90
C VAL A 145 -7.09 3.25 -10.63
N TYR A 146 -7.82 2.22 -10.22
CA TYR A 146 -8.64 2.20 -9.01
C TYR A 146 -8.38 0.89 -8.26
N PRO A 147 -7.60 0.91 -7.17
CA PRO A 147 -7.36 -0.28 -6.36
C PRO A 147 -8.63 -0.86 -5.76
N VAL A 148 -8.62 -2.16 -5.47
CA VAL A 148 -9.68 -2.82 -4.70
C VAL A 148 -9.95 -2.06 -3.40
N GLY A 149 -11.23 -1.89 -3.06
CA GLY A 149 -11.70 -1.09 -1.94
C GLY A 149 -11.91 0.40 -2.25
N THR A 150 -11.46 0.90 -3.40
CA THR A 150 -11.69 2.30 -3.78
C THR A 150 -13.19 2.56 -4.00
N MET A 151 -13.74 3.56 -3.32
CA MET A 151 -15.09 4.05 -3.61
C MET A 151 -15.07 4.98 -4.82
N VAL A 152 -15.99 4.75 -5.77
CA VAL A 152 -16.07 5.46 -7.04
C VAL A 152 -17.49 5.94 -7.33
N ARG A 153 -17.59 7.13 -7.93
CA ARG A 153 -18.84 7.67 -8.49
C ARG A 153 -18.95 7.21 -9.93
N LEU A 154 -20.10 6.65 -10.30
CA LEU A 154 -20.39 6.24 -11.68
C LEU A 154 -21.14 7.35 -12.44
N SER A 155 -21.09 7.32 -13.77
CA SER A 155 -21.79 8.26 -14.66
C SER A 155 -23.32 8.24 -14.50
N THR A 156 -23.85 7.17 -13.91
CA THR A 156 -25.24 6.99 -13.52
C THR A 156 -25.59 7.67 -12.19
N MET A 157 -24.62 8.29 -11.52
CA MET A 157 -24.68 8.83 -10.14
C MET A 157 -24.71 7.78 -9.03
N GLU A 158 -24.70 6.48 -9.36
CA GLU A 158 -24.48 5.40 -8.40
C GLU A 158 -23.09 5.53 -7.73
N VAL A 159 -22.96 5.01 -6.51
CA VAL A 159 -21.66 4.85 -5.84
C VAL A 159 -21.37 3.37 -5.70
N GLY A 160 -20.16 2.98 -6.10
CA GLY A 160 -19.69 1.61 -5.95
C GLY A 160 -18.32 1.52 -5.29
N VAL A 161 -17.98 0.31 -4.86
CA VAL A 161 -16.66 -0.08 -4.36
C VAL A 161 -16.01 -0.94 -5.42
N VAL A 162 -14.74 -0.67 -5.75
CA VAL A 162 -13.96 -1.56 -6.62
C VAL A 162 -13.72 -2.88 -5.91
N THR A 163 -14.13 -3.99 -6.52
CA THR A 163 -14.00 -5.35 -5.98
C THR A 163 -12.94 -6.19 -6.68
N GLY A 164 -12.38 -5.70 -7.79
CA GLY A 164 -11.31 -6.38 -8.50
C GLY A 164 -10.74 -5.52 -9.62
N THR A 165 -9.47 -5.77 -9.93
CA THR A 165 -8.81 -5.25 -11.13
C THR A 165 -8.50 -6.44 -12.03
N PRO A 166 -8.75 -6.38 -13.34
CA PRO A 166 -8.46 -7.49 -14.22
C PRO A 166 -6.94 -7.75 -14.31
N ASP A 167 -6.59 -9.03 -14.31
CA ASP A 167 -5.19 -9.48 -14.43
C ASP A 167 -4.58 -9.03 -15.76
N GLY A 168 -3.36 -8.51 -15.71
CA GLY A 168 -2.60 -8.16 -16.91
C GLY A 168 -3.08 -6.90 -17.65
N GLY A 169 -3.93 -6.06 -17.03
CA GLY A 169 -4.27 -4.73 -17.54
C GLY A 169 -5.22 -4.72 -18.74
N ARG A 170 -5.87 -5.84 -19.06
CA ARG A 170 -6.96 -5.89 -20.04
C ARG A 170 -8.30 -5.89 -19.33
N GLY A 171 -9.00 -4.77 -19.44
CA GLY A 171 -10.38 -4.62 -19.00
C GLY A 171 -10.59 -3.56 -17.93
N GLY A 172 -11.85 -3.27 -17.64
CA GLY A 172 -12.26 -2.31 -16.61
C GLY A 172 -12.20 -2.89 -15.18
N PRO A 173 -12.06 -2.07 -14.13
CA PRO A 173 -12.21 -2.54 -12.76
C PRO A 173 -13.62 -3.10 -12.53
N LYS A 174 -13.72 -4.16 -11.74
CA LYS A 174 -15.00 -4.70 -11.28
C LYS A 174 -15.51 -3.84 -10.13
N VAL A 175 -16.79 -3.48 -10.17
CA VAL A 175 -17.40 -2.59 -9.18
C VAL A 175 -18.64 -3.24 -8.59
N ALA A 176 -18.81 -3.15 -7.27
CA ALA A 176 -20.06 -3.45 -6.59
C ALA A 176 -20.72 -2.14 -6.15
N ILE A 177 -21.92 -1.86 -6.68
CA ILE A 177 -22.72 -0.70 -6.28
C ILE A 177 -23.17 -0.89 -4.84
N VAL A 178 -23.03 0.15 -4.04
CA VAL A 178 -23.43 0.21 -2.63
C VAL A 178 -24.44 1.33 -2.34
N PHE A 179 -24.52 2.35 -3.20
CA PHE A 179 -25.58 3.37 -3.17
C PHE A 179 -26.20 3.54 -4.55
N ASP A 180 -27.53 3.66 -4.58
CA ASP A 180 -28.29 3.91 -5.81
C ASP A 180 -28.08 5.35 -6.34
N ARG A 181 -28.74 5.66 -7.46
CA ARG A 181 -28.66 6.99 -8.13
C ARG A 181 -29.22 8.13 -7.29
N SER A 182 -30.10 7.82 -6.34
CA SER A 182 -30.72 8.77 -5.40
C SER A 182 -29.90 8.95 -4.12
N GLY A 183 -28.83 8.16 -3.95
CA GLY A 183 -27.97 8.19 -2.77
C GLY A 183 -28.43 7.28 -1.62
N ASN A 184 -29.44 6.42 -1.85
CA ASN A 184 -29.86 5.44 -0.84
C ASN A 184 -28.93 4.23 -0.83
N PRO A 185 -28.61 3.68 0.35
CA PRO A 185 -27.84 2.44 0.44
C PRO A 185 -28.63 1.27 -0.17
N LEU A 186 -27.93 0.38 -0.87
CA LEU A 186 -28.50 -0.88 -1.33
C LEU A 186 -28.54 -1.90 -0.18
N ALA A 187 -29.57 -2.74 -0.15
CA ALA A 187 -29.70 -3.82 0.83
C ALA A 187 -28.58 -4.88 0.70
N ALA A 188 -28.07 -5.09 -0.52
CA ALA A 188 -26.91 -5.91 -0.81
C ALA A 188 -26.09 -5.26 -1.93
N PRO A 189 -24.75 -5.35 -1.89
CA PRO A 189 -23.91 -4.84 -2.96
C PRO A 189 -24.23 -5.53 -4.29
N GLN A 190 -24.38 -4.75 -5.36
CA GLN A 190 -24.68 -5.27 -6.70
C GLN A 190 -23.46 -5.17 -7.60
N GLY A 191 -22.90 -6.32 -8.01
CA GLY A 191 -21.81 -6.37 -8.98
C GLY A 191 -22.25 -5.83 -10.35
N VAL A 192 -21.43 -4.96 -10.93
CA VAL A 192 -21.63 -4.42 -12.28
C VAL A 192 -20.38 -4.61 -13.13
N ASP A 193 -20.61 -4.90 -14.40
CA ASP A 193 -19.58 -4.92 -15.43
C ASP A 193 -19.50 -3.53 -16.08
N LEU A 194 -18.33 -2.90 -16.02
CA LEU A 194 -18.09 -1.60 -16.63
C LEU A 194 -17.81 -1.69 -18.13
N GLU A 195 -17.63 -2.89 -18.68
CA GLU A 195 -17.44 -3.12 -20.12
C GLU A 195 -18.77 -3.21 -20.88
N GLU A 196 -19.89 -3.33 -20.17
CA GLU A 196 -21.21 -3.38 -20.78
C GLU A 196 -21.51 -2.06 -21.52
N SER A 197 -21.80 -2.16 -22.81
CA SER A 197 -22.17 -1.03 -23.66
C SER A 197 -23.66 -1.04 -23.97
N ASP A 198 -24.22 0.16 -24.15
CA ASP A 198 -25.60 0.33 -24.60
C ASP A 198 -25.71 -0.12 -26.08
N PRO A 199 -26.59 -1.08 -26.41
CA PRO A 199 -26.68 -1.65 -27.76
C PRO A 199 -27.09 -0.64 -28.85
N SER A 200 -27.76 0.46 -28.46
CA SER A 200 -28.27 1.46 -29.40
C SER A 200 -27.27 2.57 -29.69
N SER A 201 -26.47 2.94 -28.69
CA SER A 201 -25.51 4.06 -28.80
C SER A 201 -24.05 3.62 -28.88
N GLY A 202 -23.76 2.35 -28.55
CA GLY A 202 -22.39 1.82 -28.44
C GLY A 202 -21.57 2.43 -27.31
N ARG A 203 -22.17 3.26 -26.45
CA ARG A 203 -21.47 3.92 -25.34
C ARG A 203 -21.46 3.02 -24.09
N PRO A 204 -20.44 3.11 -23.23
CA PRO A 204 -20.43 2.39 -21.97
C PRO A 204 -21.66 2.77 -21.12
N ARG A 205 -22.34 1.77 -20.54
CA ARG A 205 -23.50 2.02 -19.68
C ARG A 205 -23.12 2.77 -18.40
N ARG A 206 -21.90 2.54 -17.93
CA ARG A 206 -21.32 3.14 -16.71
C ARG A 206 -19.87 3.50 -16.96
N MET A 207 -19.47 4.68 -16.49
CA MET A 207 -18.08 5.11 -16.46
C MET A 207 -17.74 5.61 -15.06
N ILE A 208 -16.51 5.40 -14.60
CA ILE A 208 -16.05 6.01 -13.35
C ILE A 208 -15.80 7.50 -13.59
N LEU A 209 -16.53 8.35 -12.88
CA LEU A 209 -16.33 9.81 -12.91
C LEU A 209 -15.20 10.26 -11.98
N GLY A 210 -14.96 9.53 -10.89
CA GLY A 210 -13.93 9.87 -9.91
C GLY A 210 -14.06 9.07 -8.62
N THR A 211 -13.10 9.24 -7.72
CA THR A 211 -13.12 8.63 -6.39
C THR A 211 -14.05 9.40 -5.44
N VAL A 212 -14.63 8.69 -4.48
CA VAL A 212 -15.51 9.23 -3.44
C VAL A 212 -14.86 8.98 -2.09
N ASN A 213 -14.96 9.95 -1.18
CA ASN A 213 -14.46 9.78 0.18
C ASN A 213 -15.44 8.88 0.98
N PRO A 214 -15.01 7.70 1.46
CA PRO A 214 -15.86 6.79 2.24
C PRO A 214 -16.41 7.44 3.52
N LEU A 215 -15.69 8.40 4.11
CA LEU A 215 -16.14 9.09 5.32
C LEU A 215 -17.31 10.06 5.07
N MET A 216 -17.52 10.47 3.82
CA MET A 216 -18.67 11.31 3.44
C MET A 216 -19.93 10.48 3.18
N HIS A 217 -19.79 9.15 3.10
CA HIS A 217 -20.86 8.18 2.91
C HIS A 217 -20.66 7.02 3.89
N PRO A 218 -20.76 7.28 5.21
CA PRO A 218 -20.54 6.24 6.20
C PRO A 218 -21.45 5.05 5.89
N PRO A 219 -20.92 3.81 5.93
CA PRO A 219 -21.77 2.64 5.83
C PRO A 219 -22.86 2.76 6.89
N VAL A 220 -24.12 2.66 6.47
CA VAL A 220 -25.23 2.65 7.41
C VAL A 220 -24.99 1.49 8.36
N SER A 221 -25.01 1.78 9.67
CA SER A 221 -24.80 0.86 10.77
C SER A 221 -25.79 -0.30 10.70
N THR A 222 -25.46 -1.29 9.88
CA THR A 222 -26.09 -2.60 9.81
C THR A 222 -24.92 -3.57 9.75
N GLY A 223 -24.74 -4.30 10.85
CA GLY A 223 -23.59 -5.18 11.04
C GLY A 223 -23.38 -6.10 9.85
N GLY A 224 -22.13 -6.21 9.39
CA GLY A 224 -21.67 -7.37 8.62
C GLY A 224 -21.07 -7.12 7.24
N ILE A 225 -21.26 -5.97 6.57
CA ILE A 225 -20.91 -5.89 5.13
C ILE A 225 -19.43 -5.62 4.86
N LEU A 226 -18.74 -4.81 5.69
CA LEU A 226 -17.31 -4.55 5.51
C LEU A 226 -16.39 -5.64 6.07
N GLN A 227 -16.92 -6.60 6.84
CA GLN A 227 -16.12 -7.70 7.40
C GLN A 227 -15.83 -8.80 6.37
N THR A 228 -16.57 -8.84 5.25
CA THR A 228 -16.46 -9.91 4.25
C THR A 228 -15.54 -9.55 3.06
N LEU A 229 -15.10 -8.30 2.96
CA LEU A 229 -14.16 -7.84 1.92
C LEU A 229 -12.76 -7.55 2.46
N ALA A 230 -12.53 -7.78 3.75
CA ALA A 230 -11.24 -7.71 4.41
C ALA A 230 -10.77 -9.13 4.78
N VAL A 231 -10.42 -9.93 3.76
CA VAL A 231 -9.59 -11.14 3.89
C VAL A 231 -8.62 -11.18 2.73
#